data_AF-A0A2T7SP30-F1
#
_entry.id   AF-A0A2T7SP30-F1
#
_cell.length_a   1.000
_cell.length_b   1.000
_cell.length_c   1.000
_cell.angle_alpha   90.00
_cell.angle_beta   90.00
_cell.angle_gamma   90.00
#
_symmetry.space_group_name_H-M   'P 1'
#
loop_
_entity.id
_entity.type
_entity.pdbx_description
1 polymer ?
#
loop_
_entity_poly.entity_id
_entity_poly.type
_entity_poly.pdbx_seq_one_letter_code
_entity_poly.pdbx_strand_id
1 'polypeptide(L)'
;TLMYSRPDLMHRILEINADAVALYLNTQIEAGAQAVMVFDSWGGVLADGAFQQFSLAYTARVLSQLKTEHNGQRIPSLVFTKGGGLWLPEMAGLNCDVLGLDWTMNLG
;
A
#
# COMPACT_ATOMS: atom_id res chain seq x y z
N THR A 1 17.71 -8.23 13.38
CA THR A 1 17.92 -7.42 12.16
C THR A 1 16.98 -6.23 12.15
N LEU A 2 17.34 -5.16 11.41
CA LEU A 2 16.94 -3.75 11.61
C LEU A 2 15.53 -3.52 12.19
N MET A 3 14.47 -4.07 11.59
CA MET A 3 13.08 -3.92 12.05
C MET A 3 12.88 -4.24 13.54
N TYR A 4 13.49 -5.31 14.03
CA TYR A 4 13.37 -5.74 15.43
C TYR A 4 14.32 -5.01 16.37
N SER A 5 15.54 -4.74 15.88
CA SER A 5 16.62 -4.17 16.71
C SER A 5 16.59 -2.65 16.81
N ARG A 6 16.05 -1.98 15.78
CA ARG A 6 15.93 -0.52 15.63
C ARG A 6 14.64 -0.18 14.89
N PRO A 7 13.47 -0.49 15.48
CA PRO A 7 12.18 -0.20 14.86
C PRO A 7 12.00 1.29 14.58
N ASP A 8 12.61 2.17 15.38
CA ASP A 8 12.67 3.61 15.16
C ASP A 8 13.27 3.97 13.79
N LEU A 9 14.39 3.35 13.43
CA LEU A 9 15.04 3.58 12.14
C LEU A 9 14.24 2.97 10.99
N MET A 10 13.66 1.78 11.21
CA MET A 10 12.80 1.16 10.21
C MET A 10 11.59 2.03 9.90
N HIS A 11 10.92 2.56 10.93
CA HIS A 11 9.81 3.48 10.78
C HIS A 11 10.20 4.75 10.02
N ARG A 12 11.39 5.30 10.30
CA ARG A 12 11.88 6.49 9.59
C ARG A 12 12.11 6.22 8.11
N ILE A 13 12.67 5.06 7.77
CA ILE A 13 12.88 4.65 6.36
C ILE A 13 11.53 4.50 5.65
N LEU A 14 10.58 3.81 6.27
CA LEU A 14 9.26 3.57 5.69
C LEU A 14 8.44 4.86 5.54
N GLU A 15 8.57 5.81 6.46
CA GLU A 15 7.92 7.13 6.36
C GLU A 15 8.41 7.90 5.13
N ILE A 16 9.74 8.01 4.98
CA ILE A 16 10.35 8.69 3.82
C ILE A 16 9.95 7.99 2.52
N ASN A 17 9.94 6.65 2.51
CA ASN A 17 9.58 5.90 1.31
C ASN A 17 8.09 6.08 0.96
N ALA A 18 7.20 6.06 1.95
CA ALA A 18 5.77 6.29 1.71
C ALA A 18 5.50 7.68 1.11
N ASP A 19 6.16 8.72 1.62
CA ASP A 19 6.01 10.08 1.08
C ASP A 19 6.59 10.20 -0.34
N ALA A 20 7.74 9.58 -0.59
CA ALA A 20 8.33 9.54 -1.92
C ALA A 20 7.46 8.80 -2.93
N VAL A 21 6.87 7.66 -2.54
CA VAL A 21 5.95 6.89 -3.38
C VAL A 21 4.67 7.67 -3.67
N ALA A 22 4.08 8.33 -2.67
CA ALA A 22 2.89 9.17 -2.87
C ALA A 22 3.17 10.31 -3.86
N LEU A 23 4.30 11.02 -3.70
CA LEU A 23 4.73 12.05 -4.65
C LEU A 23 4.91 11.49 -6.06
N TYR A 24 5.55 10.33 -6.18
CA TYR A 24 5.80 9.67 -7.46
C TYR A 24 4.50 9.28 -8.16
N LEU A 25 3.55 8.64 -7.45
CA LEU A 25 2.25 8.26 -8.00
C LEU A 25 1.41 9.48 -8.39
N ASN A 26 1.39 10.53 -7.57
CA ASN A 26 0.72 11.78 -7.92
C ASN A 26 1.32 12.43 -9.17
N THR A 27 2.64 12.37 -9.33
CA THR A 27 3.30 12.89 -10.53
C THR A 27 2.94 12.06 -11.78
N GLN A 28 2.78 10.74 -11.63
CA GLN A 28 2.28 9.90 -12.72
C GLN A 28 0.83 10.24 -13.09
N ILE A 29 -0.03 10.52 -12.10
CA ILE A 29 -1.41 10.96 -12.35
C ILE A 29 -1.41 12.25 -13.16
N GLU A 30 -0.59 13.24 -12.78
CA GLU A 30 -0.42 14.48 -13.54
C GLU A 30 0.15 14.27 -14.95
N ALA A 31 0.97 13.23 -15.12
CA ALA A 31 1.48 12.81 -16.43
C ALA A 31 0.45 12.02 -17.27
N GLY A 32 -0.74 11.75 -16.74
CA GLY A 32 -1.84 11.11 -17.46
C GLY A 32 -2.18 9.69 -17.02
N ALA A 33 -1.62 9.17 -15.92
CA ALA A 33 -2.05 7.90 -15.37
C ALA A 33 -3.50 7.97 -14.90
N GLN A 34 -4.34 7.04 -15.37
CA GLN A 34 -5.79 7.02 -15.10
C GLN A 34 -6.18 6.09 -13.95
N ALA A 35 -5.22 5.36 -13.39
CA ALA A 35 -5.34 4.50 -12.23
C ALA A 35 -3.94 4.29 -11.64
N VAL A 36 -3.85 4.00 -10.35
CA VAL A 36 -2.57 3.74 -9.67
C VAL A 36 -2.67 2.53 -8.75
N MET A 37 -1.57 1.80 -8.60
CA MET A 37 -1.51 0.63 -7.73
C MET A 37 -0.28 0.68 -6.83
N VAL A 38 -0.48 0.38 -5.54
CA VAL A 38 0.60 0.08 -4.60
C VAL A 38 0.86 -1.43 -4.62
N PHE A 39 2.07 -1.81 -5.07
CA PHE A 39 2.52 -3.19 -5.11
C PHE A 39 3.40 -3.51 -3.90
N ASP A 40 2.83 -4.16 -2.90
CA ASP A 40 3.56 -4.73 -1.77
C ASP A 40 3.91 -6.19 -2.06
N SER A 41 4.98 -6.37 -2.85
CA SER A 41 5.38 -7.70 -3.31
C SER A 41 5.89 -8.62 -2.20
N TRP A 42 6.24 -8.07 -1.03
CA TRP A 42 6.92 -8.79 0.05
C TRP A 42 6.20 -8.73 1.40
N GLY A 43 5.10 -7.99 1.56
CA GLY A 43 4.37 -7.91 2.82
C GLY A 43 3.95 -9.27 3.37
N GLY A 44 3.64 -10.25 2.51
CA GLY A 44 3.33 -11.63 2.90
C GLY A 44 4.44 -12.39 3.61
N VAL A 45 5.67 -11.87 3.67
CA VAL A 45 6.77 -12.48 4.45
C VAL A 45 6.83 -11.97 5.89
N LEU A 46 6.07 -10.93 6.23
CA LEU A 46 6.02 -10.38 7.59
C LEU A 46 5.21 -11.29 8.50
N ALA A 47 5.61 -11.35 9.77
CA ALA A 47 4.78 -11.95 10.79
C ALA A 47 3.49 -11.14 10.99
N ASP A 48 2.45 -11.80 11.51
CA ASP A 48 1.27 -11.09 11.99
C ASP A 48 1.64 -10.05 13.07
N GLY A 49 0.95 -8.92 13.08
CA GLY A 49 1.31 -7.71 13.83
C GLY A 49 2.40 -6.88 13.15
N ALA A 50 3.47 -7.51 12.64
CA ALA A 50 4.52 -6.80 11.91
C ALA A 50 4.04 -6.30 10.54
N PHE A 51 3.19 -7.06 9.85
CA PHE A 51 2.53 -6.61 8.62
C PHE A 51 1.76 -5.31 8.83
N GLN A 52 0.93 -5.25 9.86
CA GLN A 52 0.10 -4.10 10.16
C GLN A 52 0.95 -2.86 10.48
N GLN A 53 2.00 -3.05 11.29
CA GLN A 53 2.87 -1.96 11.75
C GLN A 53 3.85 -1.45 10.67
N PHE A 54 4.44 -2.34 9.88
CA PHE A 54 5.55 -2.01 8.98
C PHE A 54 5.21 -2.05 7.50
N SER A 55 4.04 -2.58 7.10
CA SER A 55 3.55 -2.48 5.72
C SER A 55 2.22 -1.74 5.65
N LEU A 56 1.16 -2.27 6.26
CA LEU A 56 -0.21 -1.76 6.10
C LEU A 56 -0.34 -0.28 6.47
N ALA A 57 0.24 0.13 7.59
CA ALA A 57 0.24 1.53 8.04
C ALA A 57 0.86 2.49 7.00
N TYR A 58 1.89 2.04 6.29
CA TYR A 58 2.58 2.86 5.29
C TYR A 58 1.87 2.84 3.95
N THR A 59 1.24 1.72 3.57
CA THR A 59 0.29 1.68 2.45
C THR A 59 -0.86 2.66 2.68
N ALA A 60 -1.45 2.67 3.88
CA ALA A 60 -2.48 3.63 4.24
C ALA A 60 -1.99 5.09 4.14
N ARG A 61 -0.76 5.36 4.59
CA ARG A 61 -0.12 6.68 4.46
C ARG A 61 0.03 7.10 2.99
N VAL A 62 0.46 6.21 2.10
CA VAL A 62 0.53 6.48 0.66
C VAL A 62 -0.85 6.87 0.14
N LEU A 63 -1.86 6.02 0.36
CA LEU A 63 -3.22 6.23 -0.12
C LEU A 63 -3.83 7.56 0.36
N SER A 64 -3.56 7.96 1.62
CA SER A 64 -4.06 9.22 2.18
C SER A 64 -3.56 10.49 1.47
N GLN A 65 -2.48 10.36 0.70
CA GLN A 65 -1.84 11.47 -0.02
C GLN A 65 -2.14 11.44 -1.53
N LEU A 66 -2.81 10.40 -2.04
CA LEU A 66 -3.08 10.27 -3.47
C LEU A 66 -4.23 11.17 -3.92
N LYS A 67 -4.09 11.71 -5.14
CA LYS A 67 -5.18 12.35 -5.87
C LYS A 67 -6.24 11.29 -6.21
N THR A 68 -7.48 11.55 -5.82
CA THR A 68 -8.63 10.68 -6.13
C THR A 68 -9.35 11.10 -7.41
N GLU A 69 -9.03 12.29 -7.95
CA GLU A 69 -9.58 12.84 -9.18
C GLU A 69 -8.52 13.64 -9.93
N HIS A 70 -8.54 13.60 -11.26
CA HIS A 70 -7.70 14.42 -12.14
C HIS A 70 -8.44 14.64 -13.48
N ASN A 71 -8.42 15.88 -14.00
CA ASN A 71 -9.14 16.28 -15.24
C ASN A 71 -10.64 15.88 -15.27
N GLY A 72 -11.32 15.99 -14.13
CA GLY A 72 -12.75 15.67 -14.01
C GLY A 72 -13.07 14.17 -14.07
N GLN A 73 -12.05 13.31 -13.99
CA GLN A 73 -12.20 11.87 -13.92
C GLN A 73 -11.68 11.36 -12.57
N ARG A 74 -12.35 10.33 -12.04
CA ARG A 74 -11.91 9.63 -10.84
C ARG A 74 -10.66 8.81 -11.13
N ILE A 75 -9.69 8.81 -10.22
CA ILE A 75 -8.48 8.01 -10.28
C ILE A 75 -8.58 6.87 -9.27
N PRO A 76 -8.94 5.64 -9.69
CA PRO A 76 -8.99 4.51 -8.78
C PRO A 76 -7.60 4.13 -8.28
N SER A 77 -7.55 3.77 -7.01
CA SER A 77 -6.36 3.29 -6.31
C SER A 77 -6.49 1.81 -5.97
N LEU A 78 -5.45 1.04 -6.27
CA LEU A 78 -5.42 -0.40 -6.05
C LEU A 78 -4.30 -0.76 -5.07
N VAL A 79 -4.50 -1.80 -4.28
CA VAL A 79 -3.49 -2.34 -3.38
C VAL A 79 -3.34 -3.83 -3.61
N PHE A 80 -2.10 -4.30 -3.72
CA PHE A 80 -1.81 -5.73 -3.80
C PHE A 80 -0.68 -6.09 -2.86
N THR A 81 -0.98 -6.94 -1.87
CA THR A 81 0.02 -7.60 -1.03
C THR A 81 0.05 -9.08 -1.36
N LYS A 82 1.12 -9.54 -2.02
CA LYS A 82 1.27 -10.98 -2.30
C LYS A 82 1.48 -11.74 -0.99
N GLY A 83 0.78 -12.86 -0.82
CA GLY A 83 0.74 -13.63 0.43
C GLY A 83 -0.07 -12.95 1.54
N GLY A 84 -0.75 -11.84 1.26
CA GLY A 84 -1.52 -11.06 2.24
C GLY A 84 -2.94 -11.54 2.49
N GLY A 85 -3.32 -12.72 1.97
CA GLY A 85 -4.69 -13.23 2.00
C GLY A 85 -5.32 -13.32 3.40
N LEU A 86 -4.51 -13.59 4.43
CA LEU A 86 -4.95 -13.64 5.83
C LEU A 86 -5.39 -12.28 6.37
N TRP A 87 -4.89 -11.17 5.81
CA TRP A 87 -5.11 -9.81 6.28
C TRP A 87 -6.10 -9.02 5.41
N LEU A 88 -6.86 -9.70 4.55
CA LEU A 88 -7.87 -9.05 3.72
C LEU A 88 -8.90 -8.24 4.53
N PRO A 89 -9.39 -8.70 5.70
CA PRO A 89 -10.28 -7.90 6.53
C PRO A 89 -9.66 -6.57 6.98
N GLU A 90 -8.38 -6.56 7.36
CA GLU A 90 -7.68 -5.33 7.73
C GLU A 90 -7.37 -4.46 6.51
N MET A 91 -6.97 -5.06 5.39
CA MET A 91 -6.75 -4.36 4.12
C MET A 91 -8.03 -3.73 3.58
N ALA A 92 -9.20 -4.32 3.84
CA ALA A 92 -10.50 -3.74 3.46
C ALA A 92 -10.81 -2.42 4.19
N GLY A 93 -10.11 -2.10 5.28
CA GLY A 93 -10.18 -0.80 5.95
C GLY A 93 -9.35 0.30 5.27
N LEU A 94 -8.54 -0.03 4.26
CA LEU A 94 -7.78 0.96 3.49
C LEU A 94 -8.72 1.80 2.63
N ASN A 95 -8.37 3.08 2.46
CA ASN A 95 -9.04 3.96 1.50
C ASN A 95 -8.55 3.67 0.08
N CYS A 96 -8.85 2.48 -0.44
CA CYS A 96 -8.58 2.06 -1.82
C CYS A 96 -9.81 1.44 -2.47
N ASP A 97 -9.79 1.36 -3.80
CA ASP A 97 -10.90 0.88 -4.62
C ASP A 97 -10.89 -0.62 -4.85
N VAL A 98 -9.69 -1.19 -4.94
CA VAL A 98 -9.51 -2.59 -5.32
C VAL A 98 -8.39 -3.20 -4.49
N LEU A 99 -8.67 -4.38 -3.94
CA LEU A 99 -7.66 -5.27 -3.38
C LEU A 99 -7.33 -6.37 -4.40
N GLY A 100 -6.05 -6.50 -4.74
CA GLY A 100 -5.56 -7.62 -5.54
C GLY A 100 -5.41 -8.87 -4.68
N LEU A 101 -5.73 -10.03 -5.26
CA LEU A 101 -5.54 -11.34 -4.64
C LEU A 101 -4.53 -12.16 -5.42
N ASP A 102 -3.80 -13.05 -4.74
CA ASP A 102 -3.03 -14.10 -5.40
C ASP A 102 -3.80 -15.43 -5.42
N TRP A 103 -3.23 -16.42 -6.11
CA TRP A 103 -3.85 -17.72 -6.38
C TRP A 103 -4.12 -18.58 -5.13
N THR A 104 -3.59 -18.21 -3.96
CA THR A 104 -3.88 -18.93 -2.71
C THR A 104 -5.25 -18.59 -2.13
N MET A 105 -5.87 -17.52 -2.62
CA MET A 105 -7.21 -17.08 -2.21
C MET A 105 -8.29 -17.65 -3.13
N ASN A 106 -9.37 -18.14 -2.52
CA ASN A 106 -10.60 -18.48 -3.23
C ASN A 106 -11.48 -17.23 -3.34
N LEU A 107 -12.03 -16.96 -4.53
CA LEU A 107 -12.94 -15.84 -4.81
C LEU A 107 -14.40 -16.12 -4.40
N GLY A 108 -14.73 -17.37 -4.07
CA GLY A 108 -16.10 -17.85 -3.90
C GLY A 108 -16.46 -18.88 -4.95
#